data_AF-F0F6C4-F1
#
_entry.id   AF-F0F6C4-F1
#
_cell.length_a   1.000
_cell.length_b   1.000
_cell.length_c   1.000
_cell.angle_alpha   90.00
_cell.angle_beta   90.00
_cell.angle_gamma   90.00
#
_symmetry.space_group_name_H-M   'P 1'
#
loop_
_entity.id
_entity.type
_entity.pdbx_description
1 polymer ?
#
loop_
_entity_poly.entity_id
_entity_poly.type
_entity_poly.pdbx_seq_one_letter_code
_entity_poly.pdbx_strand_id
1 'polypeptide(L)'
;MTFSAEQDHGTTPQAVTKDGITIAITKGTLNNNYAYRIYKGSTLTVSSAKADIVKIVMICDDYSSGAYLADGFKTGHGQTISSDKKTATWEGNTKKVEFTTSIHQVRVKNFTIILKDVPSGIAEISNASLNGEAPIYNLAGQRVGKEYKGVVIQNGKKFIKK
;
A
#
# COMPACT_ATOMS: atom_id res chain seq x y z
N MET A 1 1.13 -5.60 -4.46
CA MET A 1 2.42 -5.13 -5.04
C MET A 1 3.44 -6.24 -4.93
N THR A 2 4.27 -6.44 -5.95
CA THR A 2 5.30 -7.48 -5.96
C THR A 2 6.68 -6.89 -6.18
N PHE A 3 7.66 -7.48 -5.51
CA PHE A 3 9.09 -7.26 -5.75
C PHE A 3 9.72 -8.59 -6.15
N SER A 4 10.45 -8.61 -7.26
CA SER A 4 11.23 -9.77 -7.71
C SER A 4 12.71 -9.44 -7.71
N ALA A 5 13.53 -10.29 -7.10
CA ALA A 5 14.98 -10.12 -7.09
C ALA A 5 15.61 -10.19 -8.50
N GLU A 6 14.88 -10.66 -9.52
CA GLU A 6 15.35 -10.68 -10.90
C GLU A 6 15.09 -9.37 -11.65
N GLN A 7 14.25 -8.48 -11.10
CA GLN A 7 13.75 -7.28 -11.79
C GLN A 7 13.91 -6.01 -10.96
N ASP A 8 13.56 -6.07 -9.69
CA ASP A 8 13.47 -4.92 -8.80
C ASP A 8 14.73 -4.85 -7.93
N HIS A 9 15.69 -4.03 -8.33
CA HIS A 9 16.94 -3.83 -7.61
C HIS A 9 17.00 -2.50 -6.88
N GLY A 10 17.57 -2.51 -5.68
CA GLY A 10 17.95 -1.29 -5.00
C GLY A 10 19.06 -0.54 -5.74
N THR A 11 18.97 0.79 -5.78
CA THR A 11 20.11 1.65 -6.18
C THR A 11 21.26 1.54 -5.18
N THR A 12 20.94 1.13 -3.95
CA THR A 12 21.90 0.72 -2.92
C THR A 12 21.68 -0.75 -2.59
N PRO A 13 22.69 -1.47 -2.07
CA PRO A 13 22.54 -2.88 -1.74
C PRO A 13 21.57 -3.12 -0.59
N GLN A 14 21.12 -2.13 0.17
CA GLN A 14 20.35 -2.36 1.41
C GLN A 14 18.90 -1.89 1.35
N ALA A 15 18.46 -1.25 0.27
CA ALA A 15 17.08 -0.80 0.14
C ALA A 15 16.59 -0.87 -1.31
N VAL A 16 15.39 -1.39 -1.51
CA VAL A 16 14.63 -1.30 -2.77
C VAL A 16 13.30 -0.62 -2.51
N THR A 17 12.93 0.35 -3.35
CA THR A 17 11.68 1.10 -3.24
C THR A 17 10.93 1.06 -4.56
N LYS A 18 9.65 0.75 -4.49
CA LYS A 18 8.75 0.71 -5.64
C LYS A 18 7.37 1.15 -5.20
N ASP A 19 6.77 2.08 -5.92
CA ASP A 19 5.40 2.53 -5.70
C ASP A 19 5.09 2.90 -4.24
N GLY A 20 6.00 3.63 -3.57
CA GLY A 20 5.82 4.07 -2.18
C GLY A 20 5.94 2.97 -1.12
N ILE A 21 6.38 1.77 -1.50
CA ILE A 21 6.76 0.68 -0.61
C ILE A 21 8.27 0.54 -0.61
N THR A 22 8.87 0.44 0.57
CA THR A 22 10.30 0.25 0.75
C THR A 22 10.58 -1.05 1.50
N ILE A 23 11.48 -1.86 0.96
CA ILE A 23 12.07 -3.02 1.61
C ILE A 23 13.52 -2.64 1.92
N ALA A 24 13.90 -2.68 3.20
CA ALA A 24 15.23 -2.32 3.66
C ALA A 24 15.80 -3.40 4.59
N ILE A 25 17.13 -3.54 4.58
CA ILE A 25 17.85 -4.47 5.45
C ILE A 25 19.04 -3.79 6.13
N THR A 26 19.38 -4.21 7.34
CA THR A 26 20.58 -3.68 8.02
C THR A 26 21.86 -4.39 7.58
N LYS A 27 21.78 -5.67 7.18
CA LYS A 27 22.90 -6.47 6.67
C LYS A 27 22.47 -7.36 5.50
N GLY A 28 23.23 -7.34 4.41
CA GLY A 28 23.00 -8.16 3.23
C GLY A 28 22.98 -7.36 1.93
N THR A 29 22.36 -7.92 0.90
CA THR A 29 22.23 -7.29 -0.43
C THR A 29 20.84 -7.52 -1.02
N LEU A 30 20.23 -6.45 -1.54
CA LEU A 30 18.96 -6.41 -2.25
C LEU A 30 19.14 -6.13 -3.76
N ASN A 31 20.37 -6.12 -4.27
CA ASN A 31 20.69 -5.85 -5.67
C ASN A 31 21.34 -7.07 -6.37
N ASN A 32 21.15 -8.27 -5.84
CA ASN A 32 21.59 -9.51 -6.47
C ASN A 32 20.50 -10.07 -7.39
N ASN A 33 20.88 -10.54 -8.58
CA ASN A 33 19.99 -10.97 -9.67
C ASN A 33 19.17 -12.26 -9.41
N TYR A 34 19.39 -12.95 -8.28
CA TYR A 34 18.75 -14.23 -8.01
C TYR A 34 17.90 -14.22 -6.75
N ALA A 35 18.33 -13.49 -5.72
CA ALA A 35 17.62 -13.38 -4.46
C ALA A 35 18.04 -12.13 -3.69
N TYR A 36 17.09 -11.56 -2.97
CA TYR A 36 17.34 -10.64 -1.87
C TYR A 36 17.98 -11.40 -0.72
N ARG A 37 19.25 -11.13 -0.43
CA ARG A 37 20.04 -11.84 0.59
C ARG A 37 19.98 -11.06 1.89
N ILE A 38 19.18 -11.54 2.84
CA ILE A 38 19.07 -10.99 4.18
C ILE A 38 20.01 -11.79 5.09
N TYR A 39 21.20 -11.25 5.39
CA TYR A 39 22.23 -11.97 6.14
C TYR A 39 21.81 -12.26 7.58
N LYS A 40 22.47 -13.23 8.24
CA LYS A 40 22.22 -13.54 9.65
C LYS A 40 22.41 -12.29 10.53
N GLY A 41 21.50 -12.08 11.47
CA GLY A 41 21.50 -10.93 12.38
C GLY A 41 21.13 -9.61 11.70
N SER A 42 20.47 -9.67 10.55
CA SER A 42 19.89 -8.51 9.88
C SER A 42 18.47 -8.26 10.40
N THR A 43 18.04 -7.01 10.29
CA THR A 43 16.65 -6.60 10.43
C THR A 43 16.14 -6.24 9.05
N LEU A 44 15.14 -6.97 8.58
CA LEU A 44 14.38 -6.71 7.36
C LEU A 44 13.17 -5.85 7.72
N THR A 45 13.07 -4.68 7.12
CA THR A 45 11.97 -3.73 7.32
C THR A 45 11.18 -3.59 6.03
N VAL A 46 9.87 -3.78 6.11
CA VAL A 46 8.94 -3.44 5.03
C VAL A 46 8.08 -2.27 5.50
N SER A 47 8.12 -1.16 4.77
CA SER A 47 7.37 0.06 5.10
C SER A 47 6.57 0.60 3.93
N SER A 48 5.42 1.21 4.23
CA SER A 48 4.51 1.78 3.25
C SER A 48 4.23 3.26 3.53
N ALA A 49 4.44 4.11 2.53
CA ALA A 49 4.03 5.51 2.57
C ALA A 49 2.55 5.70 2.20
N LYS A 50 1.89 4.68 1.63
CA LYS A 50 0.53 4.78 1.06
C LYS A 50 -0.55 4.44 2.07
N ALA A 51 -0.64 3.17 2.44
CA ALA A 51 -1.67 2.59 3.31
C ALA A 51 -1.04 1.57 4.27
N ASP A 52 -1.79 1.14 5.28
CA ASP A 52 -1.31 0.09 6.18
C ASP A 52 -1.06 -1.20 5.39
N ILE A 53 -0.02 -1.93 5.75
CA ILE A 53 0.29 -3.25 5.20
C ILE A 53 -0.57 -4.26 5.95
N VAL A 54 -1.30 -5.08 5.20
CA VAL A 54 -2.18 -6.11 5.76
C VAL A 54 -1.64 -7.52 5.59
N LYS A 55 -0.80 -7.73 4.57
CA LYS A 55 -0.17 -9.02 4.31
C LYS A 55 1.18 -8.86 3.62
N ILE A 56 2.14 -9.67 4.03
CA ILE A 56 3.44 -9.84 3.36
C ILE A 56 3.65 -11.33 3.13
N VAL A 57 3.93 -11.73 1.90
CA VAL A 57 4.34 -13.10 1.56
C VAL A 57 5.74 -13.04 0.98
N MET A 58 6.65 -13.81 1.56
CA MET A 58 8.06 -13.92 1.18
C MET A 58 8.32 -15.34 0.68
N ILE A 59 8.66 -15.49 -0.60
CA ILE A 59 9.00 -16.77 -1.21
C ILE A 59 10.52 -16.85 -1.35
N CYS A 60 11.14 -17.83 -0.70
CA CYS A 60 12.58 -18.01 -0.70
C CYS A 60 13.10 -18.63 -2.00
N ASP A 61 14.38 -18.38 -2.32
CA ASP A 61 15.10 -19.20 -3.29
C ASP A 61 15.38 -20.59 -2.68
N ASP A 62 15.38 -21.64 -3.50
CA ASP A 62 15.73 -22.99 -3.06
C ASP A 62 17.21 -23.32 -3.30
N TYR A 63 18.05 -22.27 -3.31
CA TYR A 63 19.49 -22.38 -3.55
C TYR A 63 20.16 -23.37 -2.60
N SER A 64 21.11 -24.15 -3.14
CA SER A 64 21.89 -25.15 -2.39
C SER A 64 20.98 -26.12 -1.60
N SER A 65 19.92 -26.60 -2.24
CA SER A 65 18.95 -27.52 -1.64
C SER A 65 18.24 -26.95 -0.42
N GLY A 66 17.94 -25.65 -0.40
CA GLY A 66 17.18 -25.01 0.67
C GLY A 66 18.00 -24.63 1.91
N ALA A 67 19.27 -24.27 1.74
CA ALA A 67 20.12 -23.86 2.87
C ALA A 67 19.76 -22.48 3.48
N TYR A 68 18.95 -21.66 2.79
CA TYR A 68 18.67 -20.27 3.14
C TYR A 68 17.17 -19.92 3.12
N LEU A 69 16.35 -20.88 3.54
CA LEU A 69 14.90 -20.78 3.55
C LEU A 69 14.38 -19.90 4.71
N ALA A 70 13.06 -19.77 4.81
CA ALA A 70 12.40 -18.81 5.69
C ALA A 70 12.56 -19.14 7.19
N ASP A 71 12.96 -20.37 7.54
CA ASP A 71 13.31 -20.76 8.92
C ASP A 71 14.57 -20.07 9.46
N GLY A 72 15.25 -19.26 8.64
CA GLY A 72 16.25 -18.32 9.11
C GLY A 72 15.66 -17.14 9.90
N PHE A 73 14.38 -16.82 9.70
CA PHE A 73 13.67 -15.78 10.46
C PHE A 73 13.31 -16.25 11.87
N LYS A 74 13.36 -15.33 12.83
CA LYS A 74 12.78 -15.55 14.16
C LYS A 74 11.26 -15.43 14.06
N THR A 75 10.54 -16.52 14.32
CA THR A 75 9.07 -16.53 14.36
C THR A 75 8.54 -15.65 15.49
N GLY A 76 7.51 -14.85 15.19
CA GLY A 76 6.83 -13.95 16.14
C GLY A 76 5.98 -12.90 15.42
N HIS A 77 5.25 -12.06 16.16
CA HIS A 77 4.55 -10.87 15.63
C HIS A 77 3.59 -11.13 14.44
N GLY A 78 2.92 -12.29 14.40
CA GLY A 78 2.00 -12.64 13.31
C GLY A 78 2.66 -13.24 12.06
N GLN A 79 3.97 -13.54 12.12
CA GLN A 79 4.68 -14.29 11.08
C GLN A 79 4.42 -15.80 11.22
N THR A 80 4.14 -16.47 10.11
CA THR A 80 4.10 -17.92 9.95
C THR A 80 5.11 -18.37 8.90
N ILE A 81 5.62 -19.59 9.04
CA ILE A 81 6.54 -20.23 8.10
C ILE A 81 5.90 -21.54 7.62
N SER A 82 5.91 -21.79 6.31
CA SER A 82 5.38 -23.02 5.72
C SER A 82 6.16 -24.25 6.19
N SER A 83 5.54 -25.43 6.14
CA SER A 83 6.16 -26.69 6.57
C SER A 83 7.43 -27.06 5.76
N ASP A 84 7.45 -26.71 4.48
CA ASP A 84 8.61 -26.85 3.59
C ASP A 84 9.64 -25.71 3.77
N LYS A 85 9.37 -24.76 4.68
CA LYS A 85 10.17 -23.59 5.02
C LYS A 85 10.35 -22.58 3.89
N LYS A 86 9.79 -22.81 2.70
CA LYS A 86 10.03 -21.94 1.54
C LYS A 86 9.32 -20.60 1.62
N THR A 87 8.25 -20.51 2.40
CA THR A 87 7.40 -19.32 2.46
C THR A 87 7.29 -18.80 3.88
N ALA A 88 7.60 -17.52 4.09
CA ALA A 88 7.17 -16.78 5.26
C ALA A 88 5.97 -15.90 4.90
N THR A 89 4.93 -15.96 5.72
CA THR A 89 3.76 -15.08 5.60
C THR A 89 3.64 -14.25 6.86
N TRP A 90 3.24 -12.99 6.72
CA TRP A 90 2.87 -12.13 7.82
C TRP A 90 1.53 -11.49 7.52
N GLU A 91 0.66 -11.40 8.53
CA GLU A 91 -0.62 -10.71 8.46
C GLU A 91 -0.74 -9.74 9.64
N GLY A 92 -1.36 -8.58 9.42
CA GLY A 92 -1.53 -7.56 10.44
C GLY A 92 -2.17 -6.30 9.90
N ASN A 93 -1.91 -5.16 10.52
CA ASN A 93 -2.37 -3.86 10.06
C ASN A 93 -1.46 -2.74 10.59
N THR A 94 -0.38 -2.43 9.86
CA THR A 94 0.59 -1.40 10.26
C THR A 94 1.35 -0.84 9.05
N LYS A 95 1.85 0.39 9.15
CA LYS A 95 2.70 1.02 8.12
C LYS A 95 4.10 0.44 8.02
N LYS A 96 4.56 -0.28 9.05
CA LYS A 96 5.92 -0.80 9.17
C LYS A 96 5.92 -2.16 9.83
N VAL A 97 6.60 -3.12 9.23
CA VAL A 97 6.81 -4.47 9.76
C VAL A 97 8.30 -4.78 9.76
N GLU A 98 8.78 -5.41 10.82
CA GLU A 98 10.18 -5.81 10.96
C GLU A 98 10.29 -7.32 11.19
N PHE A 99 11.23 -7.95 10.50
CA PHE A 99 11.62 -9.35 10.66
C PHE A 99 13.10 -9.43 11.00
N THR A 100 13.50 -10.40 11.82
CA THR A 100 14.91 -10.60 12.18
C THR A 100 15.38 -11.98 11.74
N THR A 101 16.57 -12.06 11.14
CA THR A 101 17.20 -13.30 10.67
C THR A 101 18.17 -13.85 11.71
N SER A 102 17.69 -14.13 12.92
CA SER A 102 18.56 -14.50 14.04
C SER A 102 19.20 -15.90 13.89
N ILE A 103 18.61 -16.79 13.10
CA ILE A 103 19.01 -18.19 13.00
C ILE A 103 20.11 -18.35 11.95
N HIS A 104 19.80 -18.02 10.69
CA HIS A 104 20.73 -17.98 9.56
C HIS A 104 20.29 -16.95 8.51
N GLN A 105 21.08 -16.79 7.45
CA GLN A 105 20.71 -15.96 6.30
C GLN A 105 19.43 -16.48 5.65
N VAL A 106 18.55 -15.57 5.23
CA VAL A 106 17.38 -15.88 4.40
C VAL A 106 17.57 -15.27 3.02
N ARG A 107 17.19 -16.01 1.98
CA ARG A 107 17.26 -15.54 0.59
C ARG A 107 15.85 -15.52 0.00
N VAL A 108 15.32 -14.33 -0.20
CA VAL A 108 13.96 -14.13 -0.72
C VAL A 108 14.03 -13.87 -2.21
N LYS A 109 13.34 -14.67 -3.01
CA LYS A 109 13.20 -14.44 -4.46
C LYS A 109 12.11 -13.42 -4.75
N ASN A 110 10.95 -13.56 -4.08
CA ASN A 110 9.80 -12.69 -4.30
C ASN A 110 9.18 -12.20 -2.98
N PHE A 111 8.79 -10.92 -2.97
CA PHE A 111 7.85 -10.37 -2.00
C PHE A 111 6.52 -10.10 -2.68
N THR A 112 5.42 -10.47 -2.02
CA THR A 112 4.07 -9.97 -2.32
C THR A 112 3.56 -9.20 -1.11
N ILE A 113 3.26 -7.92 -1.30
CA ILE A 113 2.83 -6.98 -0.26
C ILE A 113 1.42 -6.50 -0.61
N ILE A 114 0.49 -6.74 0.30
CA ILE A 114 -0.91 -6.30 0.18
C ILE A 114 -1.12 -5.16 1.18
N LEU A 115 -1.66 -4.06 0.68
CA LEU A 115 -2.04 -2.92 1.49
C LEU A 115 -3.53 -2.99 1.79
N LYS A 116 -3.93 -2.40 2.92
CA LYS A 116 -5.33 -2.16 3.23
C LYS A 116 -5.93 -1.31 2.12
N ASP A 117 -7.11 -1.71 1.65
CA ASP A 117 -7.89 -0.88 0.74
C ASP A 117 -8.16 0.46 1.43
N VAL A 118 -7.66 1.52 0.80
CA VAL A 118 -8.06 2.88 1.15
C VAL A 118 -9.13 3.25 0.12
N PRO A 119 -10.40 3.36 0.52
CA PRO A 119 -11.44 3.74 -0.42
C PRO A 119 -11.10 5.11 -1.00
N SER A 120 -10.91 5.19 -2.31
CA SER A 120 -10.67 6.44 -3.05
C SER A 120 -11.99 7.22 -3.29
N GLY A 121 -12.93 7.11 -2.35
CA GLY A 121 -14.27 7.68 -2.46
C GLY A 121 -14.32 9.21 -2.31
N ILE A 122 -15.53 9.76 -2.36
CA ILE A 122 -15.79 11.19 -2.09
C ILE A 122 -15.33 11.50 -0.66
N ALA A 123 -14.34 12.38 -0.53
CA ALA A 123 -13.77 12.74 0.77
C ALA A 123 -14.82 13.39 1.69
N GLU A 124 -15.67 14.26 1.14
CA GLU A 124 -16.73 14.95 1.87
C GLU A 124 -17.91 15.31 0.95
N ILE A 125 -19.12 15.24 1.49
CA ILE A 125 -20.31 15.88 0.88
C ILE A 125 -20.49 17.22 1.57
N SER A 126 -20.05 18.30 0.94
CA SER A 126 -20.26 19.65 1.47
C SER A 126 -21.43 20.34 0.76
N ASN A 127 -22.33 20.93 1.56
CA ASN A 127 -23.30 21.89 1.04
C ASN A 127 -22.60 23.24 0.96
N ALA A 128 -22.06 23.58 -0.21
CA ALA A 128 -21.56 24.93 -0.45
C ALA A 128 -22.68 25.95 -0.15
N SER A 129 -22.35 27.03 0.56
CA SER A 129 -23.28 28.14 0.78
C SER A 129 -23.73 28.69 -0.57
N LEU A 130 -25.03 28.66 -0.82
CA LEU A 130 -25.60 29.19 -2.05
C LEU A 130 -25.37 30.70 -2.08
N ASN A 131 -24.72 31.19 -3.14
CA ASN A 131 -24.67 32.63 -3.38
C ASN A 131 -26.10 33.10 -3.71
N GLY A 132 -26.72 33.84 -2.78
CA GLY A 132 -28.08 34.35 -2.93
C GLY A 132 -28.25 35.35 -4.09
N GLU A 133 -27.15 35.93 -4.56
CA GLU A 133 -27.12 36.87 -5.69
C GLU A 133 -26.87 36.20 -7.04
N ALA A 134 -26.67 34.88 -7.09
CA ALA A 134 -26.54 34.16 -8.35
C ALA A 134 -27.82 34.28 -9.19
N PRO A 135 -27.72 34.36 -10.52
CA PRO A 135 -28.89 34.41 -11.40
C PRO A 135 -29.83 33.20 -11.19
N ILE A 136 -31.12 33.46 -11.25
CA ILE A 136 -32.18 32.45 -11.14
C ILE A 136 -32.70 32.16 -12.55
N TYR A 137 -32.85 30.88 -12.89
CA TYR A 137 -33.41 30.43 -14.16
C TYR A 137 -34.66 29.58 -13.96
N ASN A 138 -35.64 29.72 -14.85
CA ASN A 138 -36.74 28.75 -14.95
C ASN A 138 -36.28 27.48 -15.70
N LEU A 139 -37.14 26.47 -15.79
CA LEU A 139 -36.82 25.20 -16.48
C LEU A 139 -36.60 25.35 -18.00
N ALA A 140 -37.04 26.47 -18.60
CA ALA A 140 -36.79 26.79 -20.00
C ALA A 140 -35.44 27.49 -20.23
N GLY A 141 -34.64 27.71 -19.17
CA GLY A 141 -33.35 28.39 -19.25
C GLY A 141 -33.43 29.91 -19.34
N GLN A 142 -34.62 30.49 -19.12
CA GLN A 142 -34.78 31.94 -19.09
C GLN A 142 -34.42 32.48 -17.70
N ARG A 143 -33.68 33.59 -17.66
CA ARG A 143 -33.38 34.29 -16.40
C ARG A 143 -34.65 34.91 -15.83
N VAL A 144 -34.91 34.71 -14.55
CA VAL A 144 -36.10 35.22 -13.83
C VAL A 144 -35.70 36.04 -12.60
N GLY A 145 -36.63 36.88 -12.14
CA GLY A 145 -36.42 37.76 -10.98
C GLY A 145 -36.59 37.07 -9.62
N LYS A 146 -36.26 37.79 -8.54
CA LYS A 146 -36.39 37.29 -7.15
C LYS A 146 -37.86 37.02 -6.74
N GLU A 147 -38.85 37.56 -7.44
CA GLU A 147 -40.28 37.35 -7.12
C GLU A 147 -40.93 36.18 -7.90
N TYR A 148 -40.18 35.49 -8.76
CA TYR A 148 -40.72 34.39 -9.57
C TYR A 148 -41.11 33.19 -8.71
N LYS A 149 -42.33 32.69 -8.90
CA LYS A 149 -42.87 31.50 -8.21
C LYS A 149 -42.81 30.28 -9.12
N GLY A 150 -42.43 29.13 -8.56
CA GLY A 150 -42.35 27.86 -9.27
C GLY A 150 -40.99 27.18 -9.14
N VAL A 151 -40.74 26.19 -10.00
CA VAL A 151 -39.47 25.45 -10.01
C VAL A 151 -38.40 26.30 -10.69
N VAL A 152 -37.30 26.56 -9.98
CA VAL A 152 -36.19 27.37 -10.45
C VAL A 152 -34.85 26.68 -10.20
N ILE A 153 -33.83 27.12 -10.93
CA ILE A 153 -32.44 26.71 -10.79
C ILE A 153 -31.61 27.93 -10.37
N GLN A 154 -30.89 27.83 -9.26
CA GLN A 154 -29.92 28.84 -8.81
C GLN A 154 -28.69 28.10 -8.29
N ASN A 155 -27.49 28.58 -8.61
CA ASN A 155 -26.22 27.89 -8.26
C ASN A 155 -26.20 26.41 -8.71
N GLY A 156 -26.81 26.09 -9.86
CA GLY A 156 -26.92 24.72 -10.36
C GLY A 156 -27.88 23.81 -9.58
N LYS A 157 -28.56 24.31 -8.53
CA LYS A 157 -29.51 23.55 -7.72
C LYS A 157 -30.95 23.88 -8.09
N LYS A 158 -31.76 22.85 -8.32
CA LYS A 158 -33.21 22.97 -8.55
C LYS A 158 -33.97 23.03 -7.23
N PHE A 159 -34.86 24.01 -7.07
CA PHE A 159 -35.74 24.14 -5.89
C PHE A 159 -37.09 24.78 -6.26
N ILE A 160 -38.07 24.64 -5.39
CA ILE A 160 -39.38 25.30 -5.52
C ILE A 160 -39.31 26.64 -4.78
N LYS A 161 -39.60 27.71 -5.50
CA LYS A 161 -39.74 29.06 -4.96
C LYS A 161 -41.23 29.37 -4.77
N LYS A 162 -41.62 29.68 -3.52
CA LYS A 162 -43.01 29.90 -3.10
C LYS A 162 -43.44 31.36 -3.28
#